data_AF-A0A495AFS6-F1
#
_entry.id   AF-A0A495AFS6-F1
#
_cell.length_a   1.000
_cell.length_b   1.000
_cell.length_c   1.000
_cell.angle_alpha   90.00
_cell.angle_beta   90.00
_cell.angle_gamma   90.00
#
_symmetry.space_group_name_H-M   'P 1'
#
loop_
_entity.id
_entity.type
_entity.pdbx_description
1 polymer ?
#
loop_
_entity_poly.entity_id
_entity_poly.type
_entity_poly.pdbx_seq_one_letter_code
_entity_poly.pdbx_strand_id
1 'polypeptide(L)'
;MKKSLVAVGVIVALGVVWTGAAWYTGKQLEGRMAEMIGNANAELNRASPEAGLTLSYQDYHRGLFHSSMQLVVKPTAGAQSALLKPDQSIVLAETIDHGPFPFAQLKKFNLIPSMASIRTVLVNNPTTKPLFDITKGQS
;
A
#
# COMPACT_ATOMS: atom_id res chain seq x y z
N MET A 1 45.68 3.10 6.18
CA MET A 1 45.01 3.53 4.93
C MET A 1 44.28 2.40 4.19
N LYS A 2 44.87 1.21 3.98
CA LYS A 2 44.21 0.09 3.25
C LYS A 2 42.87 -0.37 3.86
N LYS A 3 42.76 -0.44 5.20
CA LYS A 3 41.52 -0.84 5.91
C LYS A 3 40.35 0.14 5.66
N SER A 4 40.63 1.43 5.49
CA SER A 4 39.61 2.44 5.21
C SER A 4 39.05 2.32 3.80
N LEU A 5 39.89 2.01 2.81
CA LEU A 5 39.45 1.77 1.43
C LEU A 5 38.59 0.51 1.33
N VAL A 6 39.00 -0.56 2.04
CA VAL A 6 38.20 -1.80 2.13
C VAL A 6 36.84 -1.52 2.78
N ALA A 7 36.80 -0.77 3.89
CA ALA A 7 35.55 -0.42 4.55
C ALA A 7 34.61 0.41 3.66
N VAL A 8 35.15 1.41 2.95
CA VAL A 8 34.37 2.21 1.99
C VAL A 8 33.82 1.32 0.87
N GLY A 9 34.63 0.42 0.33
CA GLY A 9 34.19 -0.53 -0.70
C GLY A 9 33.03 -1.42 -0.23
N VAL A 10 33.09 -1.93 1.01
CA VAL A 10 32.01 -2.73 1.60
C VAL A 10 30.72 -1.93 1.73
N ILE A 11 30.78 -0.69 2.23
CA ILE A 11 29.60 0.18 2.39
C ILE A 11 28.94 0.45 1.03
N VAL A 12 29.75 0.77 0.01
CA VAL A 12 29.24 1.01 -1.35
C VAL A 12 28.58 -0.25 -1.91
N ALA A 13 29.21 -1.41 -1.79
CA ALA A 13 28.67 -2.67 -2.26
C ALA A 13 27.32 -3.00 -1.58
N LEU A 14 27.22 -2.83 -0.26
CA LEU A 14 25.98 -3.03 0.49
C LEU A 14 24.88 -2.06 0.04
N GLY A 15 25.21 -0.78 -0.20
CA GLY A 15 24.25 0.21 -0.69
C GLY A 15 23.67 -0.14 -2.06
N VAL A 16 24.51 -0.63 -2.98
CA VAL A 16 24.08 -1.09 -4.31
C VAL A 16 23.17 -2.31 -4.21
N VAL A 17 23.58 -3.34 -3.45
CA VAL A 17 22.79 -4.57 -3.26
C VAL A 17 21.43 -4.25 -2.64
N TRP A 18 21.41 -3.41 -1.61
CA TRP A 18 20.18 -3.01 -0.95
C TRP A 18 19.23 -2.30 -1.93
N THR A 19 19.72 -1.29 -2.65
CA THR A 19 18.90 -0.50 -3.58
C THR A 19 18.33 -1.39 -4.70
N GLY A 20 19.14 -2.32 -5.23
CA GLY A 20 18.68 -3.28 -6.23
C GLY A 20 17.57 -4.20 -5.70
N ALA A 21 17.71 -4.71 -4.47
CA ALA A 21 16.70 -5.54 -3.84
C ALA A 21 15.39 -4.76 -3.54
N ALA A 22 15.51 -3.50 -3.12
CA ALA A 22 14.38 -2.60 -2.92
C ALA A 22 13.59 -2.36 -4.22
N TRP A 23 14.30 -2.05 -5.31
CA TRP A 23 13.66 -1.91 -6.62
C TRP A 23 12.99 -3.21 -7.09
N TYR A 24 13.66 -4.36 -6.93
CA TYR A 24 13.13 -5.66 -7.36
C TYR A 24 11.83 -6.04 -6.64
N THR A 25 11.80 -5.91 -5.31
CA THR A 25 10.60 -6.20 -4.50
C THR A 25 9.45 -5.25 -4.85
N GLY A 26 9.72 -3.96 -5.07
CA GLY A 26 8.71 -3.00 -5.53
C GLY A 26 8.14 -3.37 -6.91
N LYS A 27 8.97 -3.84 -7.83
CA LYS A 27 8.54 -4.32 -9.15
C LYS A 27 7.69 -5.59 -9.05
N GLN A 28 8.04 -6.50 -8.14
CA GLN A 28 7.25 -7.70 -7.89
C GLN A 28 5.86 -7.36 -7.31
N LEU A 29 5.80 -6.41 -6.37
CA LEU A 29 4.54 -5.90 -5.81
C LEU A 29 3.66 -5.28 -6.91
N GLU A 30 4.23 -4.39 -7.73
CA GLU A 30 3.53 -3.77 -8.86
C GLU A 30 2.92 -4.82 -9.79
N GLY A 31 3.71 -5.83 -10.18
CA GLY A 31 3.26 -6.90 -11.08
C GLY A 31 2.17 -7.81 -10.49
N ARG A 32 2.00 -7.83 -9.16
CA ARG A 32 0.99 -8.64 -8.47
C ARG A 32 -0.23 -7.86 -7.99
N MET A 33 -0.25 -6.54 -8.16
CA MET A 33 -1.32 -5.70 -7.60
C MET A 33 -2.71 -6.09 -8.12
N ALA A 34 -2.85 -6.32 -9.43
CA ALA A 34 -4.11 -6.74 -10.02
C ALA A 34 -4.60 -8.09 -9.47
N GLU A 35 -3.69 -9.07 -9.31
CA GLU A 35 -3.99 -10.37 -8.71
C GLU A 35 -4.41 -10.22 -7.24
N MET A 36 -3.70 -9.41 -6.45
CA MET A 36 -4.02 -9.15 -5.05
C MET A 36 -5.39 -8.50 -4.88
N ILE A 37 -5.73 -7.52 -5.71
CA ILE A 37 -7.05 -6.86 -5.70
C ILE A 37 -8.16 -7.82 -6.17
N GLY A 38 -7.87 -8.66 -7.16
CA GLY A 38 -8.78 -9.73 -7.58
C GLY A 38 -9.08 -10.71 -6.44
N ASN A 39 -8.04 -11.18 -5.75
CA ASN A 39 -8.16 -12.08 -4.60
C ASN A 39 -8.90 -11.41 -3.43
N ALA A 40 -8.62 -10.14 -3.14
CA ALA A 40 -9.33 -9.38 -2.12
C ALA A 40 -10.82 -9.23 -2.42
N ASN A 41 -11.18 -8.97 -3.68
CA ASN A 41 -12.58 -8.94 -4.11
C ASN A 41 -13.25 -10.31 -4.01
N ALA A 42 -12.56 -11.38 -4.39
CA ALA A 42 -13.08 -12.74 -4.27
C ALA A 42 -13.36 -13.09 -2.80
N GLU A 43 -12.46 -12.73 -1.89
CA GLU A 43 -12.66 -12.95 -0.46
C GLU A 43 -13.76 -12.06 0.12
N LEU A 44 -13.84 -10.78 -0.30
CA LEU A 44 -14.91 -9.88 0.12
C LEU A 44 -16.29 -10.41 -0.26
N ASN A 45 -16.45 -10.87 -1.51
CA ASN A 45 -17.69 -11.46 -1.99
C ASN A 45 -18.02 -12.80 -1.31
N ARG A 46 -16.99 -13.55 -0.91
CA ARG A 46 -17.18 -14.80 -0.17
C ARG A 46 -17.61 -14.55 1.27
N ALA A 47 -16.99 -13.58 1.93
CA ALA A 47 -17.16 -13.30 3.36
C ALA A 47 -18.39 -12.42 3.66
N SER A 48 -18.73 -11.50 2.76
CA SER A 48 -19.86 -10.57 2.92
C SER A 48 -20.45 -10.18 1.56
N PRO A 49 -21.10 -11.13 0.86
CA PRO A 49 -21.75 -10.87 -0.44
C PRO A 49 -22.82 -9.77 -0.35
N GLU A 50 -23.50 -9.65 0.79
CA GLU A 50 -24.52 -8.64 1.06
C GLU A 50 -23.98 -7.21 1.18
N ALA A 51 -22.67 -7.04 1.37
CA ALA A 51 -22.07 -5.71 1.39
C ALA A 51 -22.25 -5.00 0.04
N GLY A 52 -22.26 -5.76 -1.06
CA GLY A 52 -22.39 -5.24 -2.41
C GLY A 52 -21.28 -4.25 -2.75
N LEU A 53 -20.03 -4.55 -2.35
CA LEU A 53 -18.87 -3.69 -2.50
C LEU A 53 -17.82 -4.30 -3.42
N THR A 54 -17.12 -3.44 -4.15
CA THR A 54 -15.97 -3.80 -4.97
C THR A 54 -14.79 -2.91 -4.63
N LEU A 55 -13.64 -3.56 -4.49
CA LEU A 55 -12.34 -2.96 -4.26
C LEU A 55 -11.62 -2.72 -5.58
N SER A 56 -11.05 -1.54 -5.73
CA SER A 56 -10.20 -1.17 -6.87
C SER A 56 -9.03 -0.35 -6.38
N TYR A 57 -8.03 -0.13 -7.23
CA TYR A 57 -6.91 0.76 -6.93
C TYR A 57 -6.72 1.76 -8.08
N GLN A 58 -6.18 2.93 -7.77
CA GLN A 58 -5.84 3.96 -8.74
C GLN A 58 -4.59 4.72 -8.30
N ASP A 59 -4.08 5.59 -9.20
CA ASP A 59 -2.96 6.50 -8.93
C ASP A 59 -1.71 5.78 -8.38
N TYR A 60 -1.44 4.57 -8.87
CA TYR A 60 -0.28 3.79 -8.45
C TYR A 60 1.01 4.43 -8.97
N HIS A 61 1.89 4.81 -8.06
CA HIS A 61 3.20 5.39 -8.35
C HIS A 61 4.29 4.61 -7.62
N ARG A 62 5.19 3.96 -8.37
CA ARG A 62 6.31 3.20 -7.81
C ARG A 62 7.59 4.02 -7.73
N GLY A 63 8.16 4.09 -6.53
CA GLY A 63 9.51 4.58 -6.26
C GLY A 63 10.53 3.44 -6.11
N LEU A 64 11.72 3.79 -5.60
CA LEU A 64 12.81 2.82 -5.35
C LEU A 64 12.64 2.02 -4.06
N PHE A 65 12.09 2.65 -3.02
CA PHE A 65 11.91 2.05 -1.68
C PHE A 65 10.46 2.07 -1.20
N HIS A 66 9.60 2.81 -1.90
CA HIS A 66 8.19 2.90 -1.57
C HIS A 66 7.35 3.11 -2.82
N SER A 67 6.11 2.67 -2.77
CA SER A 67 5.05 3.01 -3.70
C SER A 67 3.95 3.79 -2.99
N SER A 68 3.21 4.60 -3.73
CA SER A 68 1.95 5.20 -3.26
C SER A 68 0.81 4.79 -4.17
N MET A 69 -0.38 4.59 -3.61
CA MET A 69 -1.59 4.35 -4.39
C MET A 69 -2.84 4.78 -3.61
N GLN A 70 -3.98 4.80 -4.27
CA GLN A 70 -5.27 4.91 -3.61
C GLN A 70 -6.06 3.61 -3.78
N LEU A 71 -6.50 3.03 -2.67
CA LEU A 71 -7.49 1.97 -2.66
C LEU A 71 -8.88 2.61 -2.65
N VAL A 72 -9.76 2.16 -3.54
CA VAL A 72 -11.08 2.75 -3.75
C VAL A 72 -12.13 1.67 -3.60
N VAL A 73 -12.97 1.82 -2.59
CA VAL A 73 -14.13 0.98 -2.33
C VAL A 73 -15.36 1.67 -2.92
N LYS A 74 -16.08 0.95 -3.78
CA LYS A 74 -17.31 1.42 -4.43
C LYS A 74 -18.39 0.34 -4.34
N PRO A 75 -19.67 0.71 -4.50
CA PRO A 75 -20.72 -0.28 -4.72
C PRO A 75 -20.40 -1.15 -5.94
N THR A 76 -20.68 -2.44 -5.85
CA THR A 76 -20.63 -3.36 -6.99
C THR A 76 -21.70 -2.96 -8.01
N ALA A 77 -21.30 -2.86 -9.28
CA ALA A 77 -22.23 -2.55 -10.36
C ALA A 77 -23.38 -3.58 -10.42
N GLY A 78 -24.62 -3.10 -10.41
CA GLY A 78 -25.80 -3.96 -10.47
C GLY A 78 -26.21 -4.60 -9.14
N ALA A 79 -25.54 -4.28 -8.03
CA ALA A 79 -26.00 -4.72 -6.70
C ALA A 79 -27.38 -4.11 -6.38
N GLN A 80 -28.35 -4.96 -6.02
CA GLN A 80 -29.72 -4.53 -5.66
C GLN A 80 -29.76 -3.81 -4.31
N SER A 81 -28.81 -4.12 -3.43
CA SER A 81 -28.59 -3.43 -2.16
C SER A 81 -27.09 -3.46 -1.89
N ALA A 82 -26.52 -2.30 -1.55
CA ALA A 82 -25.12 -2.13 -1.22
C ALA A 82 -25.00 -1.20 -0.02
N LEU A 83 -23.93 -1.36 0.76
CA LEU A 83 -23.66 -0.49 1.92
C LEU A 83 -23.41 0.97 1.53
N LEU A 84 -22.94 1.21 0.31
CA LEU A 84 -22.70 2.53 -0.26
C LEU A 84 -23.73 2.84 -1.35
N LYS A 85 -24.12 4.10 -1.49
CA LYS A 85 -24.92 4.57 -2.63
C LYS A 85 -24.08 4.59 -3.92
N PRO A 86 -24.70 4.49 -5.11
CA PRO A 86 -23.98 4.42 -6.41
C PRO A 86 -22.93 5.51 -6.66
N ASP A 87 -23.15 6.72 -6.13
CA ASP A 87 -22.27 7.89 -6.26
C ASP A 87 -21.22 7.99 -5.14
N GLN A 88 -21.30 7.13 -4.12
CA GLN A 88 -20.38 7.13 -2.98
C GLN A 88 -19.17 6.24 -3.23
N SER A 89 -18.07 6.65 -2.62
CA SER A 89 -16.85 5.85 -2.54
C SER A 89 -16.10 6.12 -1.25
N ILE A 90 -15.42 5.11 -0.74
CA ILE A 90 -14.43 5.27 0.32
C ILE A 90 -13.07 5.15 -0.32
N VAL A 91 -12.18 6.09 -0.02
CA VAL A 91 -10.82 6.14 -0.57
C VAL A 91 -9.83 6.03 0.58
N LEU A 92 -8.87 5.12 0.43
CA LEU A 92 -7.76 4.93 1.35
C LEU A 92 -6.46 5.27 0.61
N ALA A 93 -5.69 6.20 1.14
CA ALA A 93 -4.36 6.51 0.65
C ALA A 93 -3.36 5.52 1.26
N GLU A 94 -2.65 4.80 0.41
CA GLU A 94 -1.69 3.77 0.79
C GLU A 94 -0.27 4.25 0.51
N THR A 95 0.60 4.14 1.50
CA THR A 95 2.05 4.20 1.32
C THR A 95 2.62 2.82 1.59
N ILE A 96 3.30 2.24 0.61
CA ILE A 96 3.81 0.87 0.66
C ILE A 96 5.33 0.92 0.59
N ASP A 97 6.01 0.82 1.72
CA ASP A 97 7.47 0.66 1.74
C ASP A 97 7.84 -0.78 1.36
N HIS A 98 8.82 -0.95 0.48
CA HIS A 98 9.31 -2.24 0.00
C HIS A 98 10.84 -2.33 0.06
N GLY A 99 11.36 -3.53 -0.17
CA GLY A 99 12.77 -3.89 -0.02
C GLY A 99 12.97 -4.91 1.07
N PRO A 100 14.14 -5.56 1.13
CA PRO A 100 14.34 -6.67 2.06
C PRO A 100 14.02 -6.24 3.50
N PHE A 101 14.24 -4.95 3.82
CA PHE A 101 13.77 -4.30 5.03
C PHE A 101 13.06 -2.98 4.67
N PRO A 102 11.72 -2.89 4.78
CA PRO A 102 10.98 -1.68 4.49
C PRO A 102 11.44 -0.50 5.36
N PHE A 103 11.61 0.67 4.74
CA PHE A 103 12.25 1.81 5.40
C PHE A 103 11.45 2.32 6.62
N ALA A 104 10.13 2.30 6.57
CA ALA A 104 9.26 2.60 7.71
C ALA A 104 9.49 1.68 8.92
N GLN A 105 9.84 0.40 8.70
CA GLN A 105 10.13 -0.56 9.75
C GLN A 105 11.55 -0.40 10.31
N LEU A 106 12.52 -0.11 9.43
CA LEU A 106 13.88 0.22 9.85
C LEU A 106 13.94 1.43 10.79
N LYS A 107 13.15 2.48 10.51
CA LYS A 107 13.04 3.66 11.39
C LYS A 107 12.57 3.32 12.80
N LYS A 108 11.86 2.20 12.95
CA LYS A 108 11.39 1.66 14.23
C LYS A 108 12.32 0.61 14.81
N PHE A 109 13.54 0.48 14.27
CA PHE A 109 14.52 -0.56 14.62
C PHE A 109 14.01 -2.00 14.42
N ASN A 110 12.97 -2.19 13.58
CA ASN A 110 12.52 -3.51 13.20
C ASN A 110 13.33 -4.00 11.99
N LEU A 111 14.18 -5.00 12.23
CA LEU A 111 15.09 -5.57 11.23
C LEU A 111 14.61 -6.94 10.72
N ILE A 112 13.32 -7.27 10.88
CA ILE A 112 12.76 -8.50 10.33
C ILE A 112 12.56 -8.31 8.82
N PRO A 113 13.06 -9.21 7.96
CA PRO A 113 12.81 -9.13 6.54
C PRO A 113 11.32 -9.24 6.21
N SER A 114 10.82 -8.36 5.33
CA SER A 114 9.42 -8.39 4.89
C SER A 114 9.28 -7.81 3.49
N MET A 115 8.37 -8.35 2.69
CA MET A 115 8.15 -7.89 1.31
C MET A 115 7.68 -6.43 1.23
N ALA A 116 6.83 -6.02 2.17
CA ALA A 116 6.34 -4.65 2.25
C ALA A 116 5.85 -4.31 3.67
N SER A 117 5.80 -3.02 3.98
CA SER A 117 4.99 -2.47 5.07
C SER A 117 4.06 -1.41 4.54
N ILE A 118 2.79 -1.42 4.98
CA ILE A 118 1.75 -0.54 4.46
C ILE A 118 1.33 0.44 5.54
N ARG A 119 1.25 1.72 5.17
CA ARG A 119 0.55 2.76 5.94
C ARG A 119 -0.70 3.17 5.16
N THR A 120 -1.84 2.86 5.74
CA THR A 120 -3.17 3.21 5.23
C THR A 120 -3.68 4.47 5.94
N VAL A 121 -4.22 5.41 5.18
CA VAL A 121 -4.85 6.63 5.71
C VAL A 121 -6.18 6.83 5.01
N LEU A 122 -7.26 7.02 5.78
CA LEU A 122 -8.55 7.38 5.19
C LEU A 122 -8.43 8.75 4.50
N VAL A 123 -8.96 8.86 3.29
CA VAL A 123 -9.03 10.15 2.57
C VAL A 123 -10.32 10.86 2.95
N ASN A 124 -10.23 12.16 3.24
CA ASN A 124 -11.39 13.02 3.45
C ASN A 124 -12.04 13.35 2.10
N ASN A 125 -13.12 12.63 1.79
CA ASN A 125 -13.93 12.82 0.58
C ASN A 125 -15.41 13.02 0.97
N PRO A 126 -16.33 13.29 0.02
CA PRO A 126 -17.73 13.53 0.35
C PRO A 126 -18.38 12.43 1.20
N THR A 127 -18.02 11.16 1.01
CA THR A 127 -18.54 10.02 1.78
C THR A 127 -17.99 9.99 3.21
N THR A 128 -16.69 10.27 3.40
CA THR A 128 -16.01 10.12 4.69
C THR A 128 -15.95 11.41 5.49
N LYS A 129 -16.29 12.56 4.89
CA LYS A 129 -16.26 13.88 5.54
C LYS A 129 -16.94 13.92 6.92
N PRO A 130 -18.12 13.31 7.14
CA PRO A 130 -18.74 13.30 8.47
C PRO A 130 -17.85 12.66 9.54
N LEU A 131 -17.05 11.65 9.20
CA LEU A 131 -16.09 11.04 10.13
C LEU A 131 -14.98 12.03 10.49
N PHE A 132 -14.44 12.74 9.50
CA PHE A 132 -13.42 13.77 9.71
C PHE A 132 -13.94 14.94 10.54
N ASP A 133 -15.20 15.36 10.34
CA ASP A 133 -15.79 16.44 11.12
C ASP A 133 -15.87 16.07 12.61
N ILE A 134 -16.17 14.80 12.93
CA ILE A 134 -16.20 14.28 14.30
C ILE A 134 -14.78 14.14 14.89
N THR A 135 -13.81 13.72 14.09
CA THR A 135 -12.41 13.53 14.53
C THR A 135 -11.56 14.81 14.44
N LYS A 136 -12.16 15.96 14.16
CA LYS A 136 -11.46 17.25 13.97
C LYS A 136 -10.38 17.19 12.89
N GLY A 137 -10.66 16.47 11.81
CA GLY A 137 -9.79 16.36 10.65
C GLY A 137 -8.72 15.26 10.73
N GLN A 138 -8.77 14.38 11.74
CA GLN A 138 -7.78 13.31 11.93
C GLN A 138 -8.22 11.99 11.27
N SER A 139 -7.25 11.24 10.74
CA SER A 139 -7.39 9.88 10.23
C SER A 139 -6.17 9.00 10.48
#